data_AF-A0A2U1AGR0-F1
#
_entry.id   AF-A0A2U1AGR0-F1
#
_cell.length_a   1.000
_cell.length_b   1.000
_cell.length_c   1.000
_cell.angle_alpha   90.00
_cell.angle_beta   90.00
_cell.angle_gamma   90.00
#
_symmetry.space_group_name_H-M   'P 1'
#
loop_
_entity.id
_entity.type
_entity.pdbx_description
1 polymer ?
#
loop_
_entity_poly.entity_id
_entity_poly.type
_entity_poly.pdbx_seq_one_letter_code
_entity_poly.pdbx_strand_id
1 'polypeptide(L)'
;MKAFLTILIFILSCRLSFSQGNDHLVPVDGYFHSFVQSKVIQTYFERTQETLFKGIEENQYFVRVVVLPSFQPEKLLSVESQKEGLVLLKRTVDIPIWAYVSPHVSLPNRELKLIEQKVRVSEALATELKELFLIAIYKTKYPESSQMITDGASYYFITHKQWEGEMAGKTLSPENGTKMHELVKLTELMEKLLQNNAPVEDQESMIEAIKVLKKKLQEN
;
A
#
# COMPACT_ATOMS: atom_id res chain seq x y z
N MET A 1 47.54 -9.93 25.33
CA MET A 1 46.11 -10.24 25.61
C MET A 1 45.19 -9.03 25.84
N LYS A 2 45.68 -7.77 25.86
CA LYS A 2 44.79 -6.58 25.93
C LYS A 2 44.41 -5.99 24.56
N ALA A 3 45.23 -6.21 23.53
CA ALA A 3 44.97 -5.72 22.17
C ALA A 3 43.93 -6.56 21.38
N PHE A 4 43.70 -7.82 21.78
CA PHE A 4 42.71 -8.68 21.12
C PHE A 4 41.27 -8.39 21.61
N LEU A 5 41.12 -7.86 22.83
CA LEU A 5 39.82 -7.49 23.40
C LEU A 5 39.29 -6.16 22.84
N THR A 6 40.17 -5.23 22.46
CA THR A 6 39.77 -3.96 21.84
C THR A 6 39.31 -4.11 20.39
N ILE A 7 39.85 -5.07 19.63
CA ILE A 7 39.41 -5.34 18.25
C ILE A 7 38.00 -5.98 18.24
N LEU A 8 37.68 -6.81 19.24
CA LEU A 8 36.36 -7.43 19.35
C LEU A 8 35.25 -6.42 19.70
N ILE A 9 35.56 -5.39 20.49
CA ILE A 9 34.60 -4.31 20.81
C ILE A 9 34.38 -3.39 19.60
N PHE A 10 35.40 -3.15 18.78
CA PHE A 10 35.26 -2.32 17.57
C PHE A 10 34.41 -2.99 16.47
N ILE A 11 34.49 -4.32 16.35
CA ILE A 11 33.66 -5.10 15.40
C ILE A 11 32.20 -5.20 15.87
N LEU A 12 31.96 -5.15 17.19
CA LEU A 12 30.61 -5.20 17.76
C LEU A 12 29.89 -3.83 17.72
N SER A 13 30.62 -2.71 17.68
CA SER A 13 30.06 -1.37 17.47
C SER A 13 29.61 -1.10 16.02
N CYS A 14 29.95 -1.97 15.06
CA CYS A 14 29.47 -1.89 13.67
C CYS A 14 28.15 -2.65 13.42
N ARG A 15 27.43 -3.06 14.46
CA ARG A 15 26.18 -3.85 14.35
C ARG A 15 24.97 -3.17 14.98
N LEU A 16 24.81 -1.86 14.81
CA LEU A 16 23.52 -1.15 14.94
C LEU A 16 23.46 0.05 13.99
N SER A 17 23.85 -0.13 12.73
CA SER A 17 23.19 0.64 11.69
C SER A 17 21.80 0.04 11.59
N PHE A 18 20.83 0.62 12.30
CA PHE A 18 19.45 0.56 11.83
C PHE A 18 19.53 0.93 10.35
N SER A 19 19.20 0.00 9.47
CA SER A 19 18.69 0.37 8.16
C SER A 19 17.55 1.33 8.51
N GLN A 20 17.71 2.63 8.29
CA GLN A 20 16.54 3.49 8.31
C GLN A 20 15.78 3.09 7.05
N GLY A 21 14.86 2.14 7.17
CA GLY A 21 13.78 2.03 6.21
C GLY A 21 13.21 3.43 6.00
N ASN A 22 13.09 3.87 4.73
CA ASN A 22 12.65 5.23 4.44
C ASN A 22 11.28 5.46 5.11
N ASP A 23 11.24 6.38 6.08
CA ASP A 23 10.03 6.64 6.87
C ASP A 23 9.11 7.67 6.19
N HIS A 24 9.02 7.56 4.87
CA HIS A 24 8.19 8.33 3.96
C HIS A 24 7.84 7.46 2.75
N LEU A 25 6.77 7.84 2.04
CA LEU A 25 6.45 7.23 0.76
C LEU A 25 7.48 7.65 -0.30
N VAL A 26 7.65 6.81 -1.31
CA VAL A 26 8.36 7.14 -2.55
C VAL A 26 7.32 7.62 -3.57
N PRO A 27 7.54 8.74 -4.27
CA PRO A 27 6.57 9.22 -5.26
C PRO A 27 6.39 8.21 -6.40
N VAL A 28 5.17 8.14 -6.95
CA VAL A 28 4.82 7.30 -8.10
C VAL A 28 4.02 8.15 -9.09
N ASP A 29 4.37 8.05 -10.37
CA ASP A 29 3.59 8.67 -11.43
C ASP A 29 2.40 7.76 -11.78
N GLY A 30 1.17 8.28 -11.65
CA GLY A 30 -0.08 7.57 -11.94
C GLY A 30 -0.22 6.18 -11.29
N TYR A 31 -0.99 5.31 -11.95
CA TYR A 31 -1.08 3.90 -11.59
C TYR A 31 0.15 3.14 -12.13
N PHE A 32 1.11 2.85 -11.24
CA PHE A 32 2.25 1.95 -11.50
C PHE A 32 3.31 2.41 -12.50
N HIS A 33 3.47 3.70 -12.82
CA HIS A 33 4.59 4.09 -13.68
C HIS A 33 5.89 4.20 -12.89
N SER A 34 6.75 3.21 -13.09
CA SER A 34 8.19 3.40 -13.05
C SER A 34 8.72 2.90 -14.38
N PHE A 35 9.82 3.47 -14.90
CA PHE A 35 10.41 3.00 -16.16
C PHE A 35 10.78 1.51 -16.05
N VAL A 36 9.90 0.64 -16.53
CA VAL A 36 10.10 -0.80 -16.49
C VAL A 36 10.74 -1.24 -17.80
N GLN A 37 12.00 -1.67 -17.76
CA GLN A 37 12.70 -2.19 -18.95
C GLN A 37 12.25 -3.60 -19.37
N SER A 38 11.62 -4.35 -18.46
CA SER A 38 11.17 -5.72 -18.71
C SER A 38 9.73 -5.75 -19.20
N LYS A 39 9.52 -6.31 -20.40
CA LYS A 39 8.18 -6.56 -20.97
C LYS A 39 7.30 -7.38 -20.03
N VAL A 40 7.86 -8.37 -19.33
CA VAL A 40 7.09 -9.21 -18.39
C VAL A 40 6.57 -8.40 -17.20
N ILE A 41 7.41 -7.52 -16.65
CA ILE A 41 7.03 -6.67 -15.52
C ILE A 41 6.02 -5.60 -15.98
N GLN A 42 6.18 -5.06 -17.19
CA GLN A 42 5.21 -4.15 -17.78
C GLN A 42 3.85 -4.84 -17.94
N THR A 43 3.80 -6.02 -18.56
CA THR A 43 2.57 -6.80 -18.71
C THR A 43 1.95 -7.16 -17.36
N TYR A 44 2.76 -7.46 -16.35
CA TYR A 44 2.26 -7.69 -14.99
C TYR A 44 1.50 -6.48 -14.43
N PHE A 45 2.08 -5.27 -14.52
CA PHE A 45 1.42 -4.06 -14.05
C PHE A 45 0.17 -3.71 -14.88
N GLU A 46 0.25 -3.80 -16.21
CA GLU A 46 -0.90 -3.59 -17.10
C GLU A 46 -2.06 -4.53 -16.75
N ARG A 47 -1.79 -5.84 -16.60
CA ARG A 47 -2.81 -6.82 -16.22
C ARG A 47 -3.37 -6.58 -14.82
N THR A 48 -2.52 -6.14 -13.89
CA THR A 48 -2.95 -5.76 -12.53
C THR A 48 -3.95 -4.61 -12.58
N GLN A 49 -3.63 -3.57 -13.34
CA GLN A 49 -4.52 -2.42 -13.51
C GLN A 49 -5.82 -2.84 -14.21
N GLU A 50 -5.73 -3.48 -15.38
CA GLU A 50 -6.89 -3.95 -16.14
C GLU A 50 -7.85 -4.81 -15.30
N THR A 51 -7.30 -5.68 -14.46
CA THR A 51 -8.11 -6.64 -13.69
C THR A 51 -8.70 -6.00 -12.44
N LEU A 52 -7.89 -5.36 -11.60
CA LEU A 52 -8.36 -4.82 -10.32
C LEU A 52 -9.26 -3.60 -10.50
N PHE A 53 -8.98 -2.76 -11.51
CA PHE A 53 -9.72 -1.53 -11.77
C PHE A 53 -10.86 -1.69 -12.76
N LYS A 54 -11.16 -2.93 -13.21
CA LYS A 54 -12.22 -3.20 -14.18
C LYS A 54 -13.57 -2.59 -13.74
N GLY A 55 -14.09 -1.65 -14.51
CA GLY A 55 -15.39 -1.02 -14.24
C GLY A 55 -15.43 -0.11 -13.00
N ILE A 56 -14.28 0.33 -12.48
CA ILE A 56 -14.23 1.37 -11.43
C ILE A 56 -14.24 2.74 -12.10
N GLU A 57 -15.06 3.64 -11.57
CA GLU A 57 -15.05 5.04 -12.01
C GLU A 57 -13.85 5.80 -11.42
N GLU A 58 -13.12 6.53 -12.27
CA GLU A 58 -11.92 7.26 -11.85
C GLU A 58 -12.21 8.37 -10.84
N ASN A 59 -13.41 8.95 -10.80
CA ASN A 59 -13.68 10.13 -9.96
C ASN A 59 -14.55 9.87 -8.72
N GLN A 60 -14.90 8.61 -8.43
CA GLN A 60 -15.83 8.26 -7.34
C GLN A 60 -15.14 7.62 -6.14
N TYR A 61 -13.88 7.95 -5.86
CA TYR A 61 -13.14 7.41 -4.70
C TYR A 61 -12.61 8.51 -3.78
N PHE A 62 -12.36 8.16 -2.52
CA PHE A 62 -11.66 8.98 -1.53
C PHE A 62 -10.20 8.56 -1.43
N VAL A 63 -9.98 7.25 -1.31
CA VAL A 63 -8.65 6.64 -1.26
C VAL A 63 -8.65 5.27 -1.94
N ARG A 64 -7.49 4.87 -2.44
CA ARG A 64 -7.20 3.55 -2.98
C ARG A 64 -5.87 3.03 -2.44
N VAL A 65 -5.84 1.75 -2.09
CA VAL A 65 -4.60 1.03 -1.76
C VAL A 65 -4.49 -0.17 -2.67
N VAL A 66 -3.45 -0.20 -3.50
CA VAL A 66 -3.10 -1.41 -4.24
C VAL A 66 -1.98 -2.12 -3.52
N VAL A 67 -2.20 -3.38 -3.19
CA VAL A 67 -1.22 -4.24 -2.53
C VAL A 67 -0.77 -5.31 -3.52
N LEU A 68 0.54 -5.31 -3.78
CA LEU A 68 1.22 -6.28 -4.63
C LEU A 68 2.13 -7.15 -3.76
N PRO A 69 1.58 -8.20 -3.13
CA PRO A 69 2.36 -9.12 -2.31
C PRO A 69 3.18 -10.08 -3.17
N SER A 70 4.33 -10.51 -2.66
CA SER A 70 5.12 -11.56 -3.30
C SER A 70 4.35 -12.87 -3.29
N PHE A 71 4.12 -13.45 -4.47
CA PHE A 71 3.55 -14.78 -4.68
C PHE A 71 2.13 -15.00 -4.10
N GLN A 72 1.41 -13.94 -3.75
CA GLN A 72 0.02 -14.00 -3.30
C GLN A 72 -0.87 -13.18 -4.24
N PRO A 73 -2.19 -13.44 -4.24
CA PRO A 73 -3.12 -12.63 -5.02
C PRO A 73 -3.04 -11.13 -4.72
N GLU A 74 -2.96 -10.35 -5.78
CA GLU A 74 -2.98 -8.90 -5.76
C GLU A 74 -4.37 -8.40 -5.34
N LYS A 75 -4.39 -7.27 -4.63
CA LYS A 75 -5.64 -6.72 -4.09
C LYS A 75 -5.67 -5.20 -4.21
N LEU A 76 -6.88 -4.71 -4.39
CA LEU A 76 -7.24 -3.30 -4.36
C LEU A 76 -8.21 -3.10 -3.20
N LEU A 77 -7.93 -2.14 -2.33
CA LEU A 77 -8.91 -1.58 -1.40
C LEU A 77 -9.26 -0.17 -1.86
N SER A 78 -10.54 0.19 -1.81
CA SER A 78 -10.96 1.56 -2.14
C SER A 78 -12.11 2.00 -1.26
N VAL A 79 -12.05 3.24 -0.78
CA VAL A 79 -13.22 3.89 -0.19
C VAL A 79 -13.88 4.71 -1.28
N GLU A 80 -15.10 4.36 -1.64
CA GLU A 80 -15.80 4.89 -2.82
C GLU A 80 -17.19 5.43 -2.47
N SER A 81 -17.62 6.44 -3.23
CA SER A 81 -19.00 6.90 -3.20
C SER A 81 -19.83 6.04 -4.16
N GLN A 82 -20.87 5.40 -3.64
CA GLN A 82 -21.84 4.66 -4.44
C GLN A 82 -23.25 5.21 -4.19
N LYS A 83 -24.22 4.77 -5.00
CA LYS A 83 -25.64 5.19 -4.88
C LYS A 83 -26.22 4.98 -3.47
N GLU A 84 -25.73 3.98 -2.74
CA GLU A 84 -26.19 3.61 -1.40
C GLU A 84 -25.40 4.28 -0.26
N GLY A 85 -24.49 5.20 -0.59
CA GLY A 85 -23.58 5.85 0.35
C GLY A 85 -22.13 5.42 0.16
N LEU A 86 -21.31 5.71 1.17
CA LEU A 86 -19.88 5.42 1.14
C LEU A 86 -19.62 3.95 1.49
N VAL A 87 -18.77 3.31 0.70
CA VAL A 87 -18.38 1.91 0.92
C VAL A 87 -16.87 1.77 0.93
N LEU A 88 -16.39 0.87 1.78
CA LEU A 88 -15.08 0.26 1.62
C LEU A 88 -15.25 -0.98 0.74
N LEU A 89 -14.61 -0.94 -0.42
CA LEU A 89 -14.53 -2.01 -1.42
C LEU A 89 -13.19 -2.71 -1.30
N LYS A 90 -13.18 -4.04 -1.36
CA LYS A 90 -11.99 -4.85 -1.61
C LYS A 90 -12.21 -5.70 -2.84
N ARG A 91 -11.22 -5.67 -3.71
CA ARG A 91 -11.10 -6.53 -4.89
C ARG A 91 -9.84 -7.35 -4.79
N THR A 92 -9.93 -8.63 -5.09
CA THR A 92 -8.79 -9.55 -5.06
C THR A 92 -8.94 -10.53 -6.21
N VAL A 93 -7.84 -10.86 -6.86
CA VAL A 93 -7.84 -11.92 -7.88
C VAL A 93 -7.84 -13.30 -7.20
N ASP A 94 -8.36 -14.31 -7.89
CA ASP A 94 -8.41 -15.67 -7.35
C ASP A 94 -7.07 -16.43 -7.44
N ILE A 95 -6.17 -15.98 -8.33
CA ILE A 95 -4.81 -16.51 -8.52
C ILE A 95 -3.85 -15.31 -8.68
N PRO A 96 -2.61 -15.36 -8.16
CA PRO A 96 -1.63 -14.30 -8.40
C PRO A 96 -1.44 -14.00 -9.90
N ILE A 97 -1.52 -12.73 -10.28
CA ILE A 97 -1.35 -12.27 -11.67
C ILE A 97 0.03 -12.64 -12.19
N TRP A 98 1.06 -12.65 -11.34
CA TRP A 98 2.39 -13.12 -11.72
C TRP A 98 2.38 -14.54 -12.31
N ALA A 99 1.57 -15.45 -11.75
CA ALA A 99 1.42 -16.81 -12.27
C ALA A 99 0.72 -16.87 -13.63
N TYR A 100 -0.05 -15.82 -13.97
CA TYR A 100 -0.75 -15.68 -15.24
C TYR A 100 0.09 -15.01 -16.34
N VAL A 101 1.10 -14.21 -15.99
CA VAL A 101 1.93 -13.49 -16.98
C VAL A 101 3.34 -14.05 -17.12
N SER A 102 3.79 -14.85 -16.16
CA SER A 102 5.13 -15.46 -16.20
C SER A 102 5.21 -16.54 -17.30
N PRO A 103 6.16 -16.45 -18.24
CA PRO A 103 6.31 -17.43 -19.32
C PRO A 103 6.72 -18.82 -18.84
N HIS A 104 7.14 -18.94 -17.57
CA HIS A 104 7.62 -20.19 -16.96
C HIS A 104 6.56 -20.88 -16.09
N VAL A 105 5.37 -20.29 -15.95
CA VAL A 105 4.27 -20.87 -15.18
C VAL A 105 3.21 -21.33 -16.18
N SER A 106 2.72 -22.57 -16.02
CA SER A 106 1.62 -23.08 -16.85
C SER A 106 0.41 -22.18 -16.67
N LEU A 107 0.00 -21.53 -17.76
CA LEU A 107 -1.15 -20.61 -17.74
C LEU A 107 -2.41 -21.38 -17.31
N PRO A 108 -3.19 -20.83 -16.37
CA PRO A 108 -4.56 -21.29 -16.19
C PRO A 108 -5.28 -21.16 -17.54
N ASN A 109 -5.91 -22.23 -18.05
CA ASN A 109 -6.71 -22.17 -19.28
C ASN A 109 -8.09 -21.51 -19.03
N ARG A 110 -8.09 -20.40 -18.30
CA ARG A 110 -9.27 -19.65 -17.89
C ARG A 110 -8.92 -18.20 -17.55
N GLU A 111 -9.90 -17.34 -17.64
CA GLU A 111 -9.78 -15.96 -17.17
C GLU A 111 -9.60 -15.89 -15.65
N LEU A 112 -8.89 -14.84 -15.21
CA LEU A 112 -8.79 -14.46 -13.80
C LEU A 112 -10.17 -14.07 -13.27
N LYS A 113 -10.53 -14.57 -12.10
CA LYS A 113 -11.79 -14.18 -11.45
C LYS A 113 -11.51 -13.08 -10.45
N LEU A 114 -12.30 -12.02 -10.54
CA LEU A 114 -12.29 -10.92 -9.58
C LEU A 114 -13.26 -11.25 -8.46
N ILE A 115 -12.76 -11.32 -7.23
CA ILE A 115 -13.55 -11.49 -6.02
C ILE A 115 -13.73 -10.12 -5.39
N GLU A 116 -14.99 -9.75 -5.15
CA GLU A 116 -15.37 -8.45 -4.61
C GLU A 116 -16.03 -8.61 -3.23
N GLN A 117 -15.63 -7.77 -2.29
CA GLN A 117 -16.24 -7.62 -0.96
C GLN A 117 -16.48 -6.14 -0.71
N LYS A 118 -17.60 -5.79 -0.08
CA LYS A 118 -17.88 -4.39 0.27
C LYS A 118 -18.62 -4.27 1.58
N VAL A 119 -18.38 -3.17 2.27
CA VAL A 119 -19.05 -2.81 3.51
C VAL A 119 -19.29 -1.31 3.57
N ARG A 120 -20.37 -0.85 4.22
CA ARG A 120 -20.62 0.58 4.40
C ARG A 120 -19.64 1.17 5.40
N VAL A 121 -19.19 2.40 5.14
CA VAL A 121 -18.32 3.15 6.04
C VAL A 121 -18.86 4.56 6.26
N SER A 122 -18.47 5.17 7.37
CA SER A 122 -18.85 6.53 7.71
C SER A 122 -18.09 7.56 6.86
N GLU A 123 -18.72 8.72 6.66
CA GLU A 123 -18.08 9.88 6.02
C GLU A 123 -16.88 10.40 6.80
N ALA A 124 -16.94 10.32 8.14
CA ALA A 124 -15.81 10.66 9.01
C ALA A 124 -14.58 9.78 8.71
N LEU A 125 -14.77 8.46 8.60
CA LEU A 125 -13.67 7.54 8.27
C LEU A 125 -13.10 7.83 6.87
N ALA A 126 -13.98 8.02 5.87
CA ALA A 126 -13.56 8.32 4.50
C ALA A 126 -12.74 9.64 4.41
N THR A 127 -13.19 10.67 5.13
CA THR A 127 -12.52 11.97 5.19
C THR A 127 -11.16 11.87 5.86
N GLU A 128 -11.08 11.21 7.02
CA GLU A 128 -9.82 11.06 7.77
C GLU A 128 -8.79 10.23 6.99
N LEU A 129 -9.22 9.17 6.31
CA LEU A 129 -8.36 8.40 5.40
C LEU A 129 -7.83 9.27 4.26
N LYS A 130 -8.70 10.06 3.62
CA LYS A 130 -8.30 10.95 2.53
C LYS A 130 -7.26 11.97 2.98
N GLU A 131 -7.49 12.62 4.11
CA GLU A 131 -6.55 13.60 4.67
C GLU A 131 -5.21 12.96 5.04
N LEU A 132 -5.23 11.77 5.66
CA LEU A 132 -4.01 11.04 5.97
C LEU A 132 -3.19 10.72 4.70
N PHE A 133 -3.85 10.23 3.64
CA PHE A 133 -3.17 9.88 2.40
C PHE A 133 -2.56 11.12 1.76
N LEU A 134 -3.28 12.24 1.73
CA LEU A 134 -2.75 13.51 1.24
C LEU A 134 -1.50 13.93 2.05
N ILE A 135 -1.56 13.89 3.38
CA ILE A 135 -0.42 14.22 4.25
C ILE A 135 0.79 13.33 3.95
N ALA A 136 0.59 12.01 3.84
CA ALA A 136 1.65 11.07 3.56
C ALA A 136 2.26 11.28 2.16
N ILE A 137 1.42 11.53 1.15
CA ILE A 137 1.84 11.72 -0.24
C ILE A 137 2.57 13.06 -0.42
N TYR A 138 2.13 14.16 0.21
CA TYR A 138 2.86 15.43 0.17
C TYR A 138 4.25 15.36 0.80
N LYS A 139 4.49 14.35 1.65
CA LYS A 139 5.79 14.10 2.28
C LYS A 139 6.60 13.04 1.53
N THR A 140 6.19 12.61 0.33
CA THR A 140 6.98 11.66 -0.46
C THR A 140 8.38 12.19 -0.75
N LYS A 141 9.37 11.32 -0.72
CA LYS A 141 10.75 11.62 -1.14
C LYS A 141 11.34 10.43 -1.87
N TYR A 142 12.26 10.70 -2.79
CA TYR A 142 13.05 9.63 -3.40
C TYR A 142 14.01 9.05 -2.35
N PRO A 143 14.23 7.72 -2.35
CA PRO A 143 15.13 7.09 -1.39
C PRO A 143 16.58 7.53 -1.65
N GLU A 144 17.37 7.72 -0.60
CA GLU A 144 18.79 8.10 -0.73
C GLU A 144 19.65 6.98 -1.34
N SER A 145 19.19 5.73 -1.22
CA SER A 145 19.83 4.57 -1.84
C SER A 145 18.79 3.53 -2.26
N SER A 146 19.09 2.76 -3.32
CA SER A 146 18.21 1.66 -3.76
C SER A 146 18.29 0.51 -2.76
N GLN A 147 17.23 0.29 -2.00
CA GLN A 147 17.08 -0.91 -1.18
C GLN A 147 16.64 -2.07 -2.09
N MET A 148 17.49 -3.11 -2.17
CA MET A 148 17.14 -4.35 -2.84
C MET A 148 16.41 -5.24 -1.84
N ILE A 149 15.09 -5.27 -1.93
CA ILE A 149 14.23 -6.14 -1.13
C ILE A 149 13.89 -7.36 -1.99
N THR A 150 14.16 -8.55 -1.47
CA THR A 150 13.98 -9.83 -2.17
C THR A 150 12.57 -10.40 -2.09
N ASP A 151 11.83 -9.99 -1.07
CA ASP A 151 10.52 -10.52 -0.70
C ASP A 151 9.71 -9.48 0.06
N GLY A 152 8.38 -9.59 -0.01
CA GLY A 152 7.48 -8.68 0.70
C GLY A 152 6.32 -8.18 -0.15
N ALA A 153 5.71 -7.08 0.29
CA ALA A 153 4.57 -6.49 -0.39
C ALA A 153 4.80 -5.01 -0.70
N SER A 154 4.57 -4.64 -1.95
CA SER A 154 4.49 -3.23 -2.34
C SER A 154 3.10 -2.71 -2.06
N TYR A 155 3.02 -1.54 -1.43
CA TYR A 155 1.78 -0.84 -1.15
C TYR A 155 1.80 0.48 -1.90
N TYR A 156 0.78 0.70 -2.74
CA TYR A 156 0.57 1.94 -3.47
C TYR A 156 -0.63 2.64 -2.85
N PHE A 157 -0.39 3.79 -2.23
CA PHE A 157 -1.40 4.64 -1.63
C PHE A 157 -1.75 5.73 -2.63
N ILE A 158 -3.03 5.79 -2.99
CA ILE A 158 -3.53 6.62 -4.09
C ILE A 158 -4.71 7.43 -3.56
N THR A 159 -4.70 8.71 -3.86
CA THR A 159 -5.80 9.64 -3.55
C THR A 159 -5.90 10.65 -4.67
N HIS A 160 -6.79 11.63 -4.54
CA HIS A 160 -6.82 12.77 -5.43
C HIS A 160 -7.09 14.04 -4.65
N LYS A 161 -6.67 15.15 -5.24
CA LYS A 161 -7.05 16.48 -4.79
C LYS A 161 -7.64 17.25 -5.95
N GLN A 162 -8.69 18.01 -5.64
CA GLN A 162 -9.34 18.86 -6.62
C GLN A 162 -8.29 19.76 -7.30
N TRP A 163 -8.31 19.80 -8.63
CA TRP A 163 -7.38 20.56 -9.50
C TRP A 163 -5.95 20.03 -9.62
N GLU A 164 -5.45 19.25 -8.65
CA GLU A 164 -4.13 18.59 -8.74
C GLU A 164 -4.22 17.18 -9.37
N GLY A 165 -5.43 16.61 -9.42
CA GLY A 165 -5.67 15.30 -10.00
C GLY A 165 -5.29 14.18 -9.04
N GLU A 166 -4.97 13.02 -9.62
CA GLU A 166 -4.52 11.85 -8.89
C GLU A 166 -3.11 12.04 -8.33
N MET A 167 -2.90 11.55 -7.11
CA MET A 167 -1.62 11.55 -6.44
C MET A 167 -1.34 10.18 -5.84
N ALA A 168 -0.10 9.70 -5.96
CA ALA A 168 0.28 8.38 -5.49
C ALA A 168 1.66 8.38 -4.81
N GLY A 169 1.79 7.50 -3.83
CA GLY A 169 3.07 7.18 -3.20
C GLY A 169 3.13 5.71 -2.83
N LYS A 170 4.32 5.12 -2.85
CA LYS A 170 4.52 3.71 -2.53
C LYS A 170 5.49 3.49 -1.38
N THR A 171 5.32 2.36 -0.71
CA THR A 171 6.31 1.78 0.20
C THR A 171 6.41 0.27 -0.04
N LEU A 172 7.51 -0.32 0.41
CA LEU A 172 7.79 -1.75 0.27
C LEU A 172 8.19 -2.30 1.63
N SER A 173 7.35 -3.18 2.19
CA SER A 173 7.58 -3.86 3.47
C SER A 173 8.27 -3.01 4.55
N PRO A 174 7.70 -1.88 4.95
CA PRO A 174 8.34 -0.94 5.87
C PRO A 174 8.62 -1.56 7.23
N GLU A 175 9.75 -1.18 7.82
CA GLU A 175 10.22 -1.71 9.10
C GLU A 175 9.27 -1.38 10.26
N ASN A 176 9.16 -2.30 11.21
CA ASN A 176 8.35 -2.11 12.41
C ASN A 176 8.76 -0.84 13.16
N GLY A 177 7.76 -0.05 13.57
CA GLY A 177 7.98 1.21 14.29
C GLY A 177 8.14 2.44 13.41
N THR A 178 8.18 2.29 12.08
CA THR A 178 8.11 3.42 11.13
C THR A 178 6.66 3.90 10.95
N LYS A 179 6.48 5.18 10.59
CA LYS A 179 5.19 5.74 10.16
C LYS A 179 4.64 5.01 8.95
N MET A 180 5.50 4.59 8.02
CA MET A 180 5.07 3.81 6.84
C MET A 180 4.54 2.42 7.23
N HIS A 181 5.12 1.79 8.26
CA HIS A 181 4.58 0.55 8.80
C HIS A 181 3.21 0.75 9.47
N GLU A 182 3.01 1.86 10.19
CA GLU A 182 1.69 2.22 10.71
C GLU A 182 0.67 2.48 9.59
N LEU A 183 1.08 3.13 8.49
CA LEU A 183 0.24 3.34 7.31
C LEU A 183 -0.16 2.00 6.64
N VAL A 184 0.78 1.05 6.54
CA VAL A 184 0.49 -0.30 6.05
C VAL A 184 -0.47 -1.04 6.98
N LYS A 185 -0.30 -0.93 8.31
CA LYS A 185 -1.24 -1.51 9.28
C LYS A 185 -2.67 -1.00 9.14
N LEU A 186 -2.86 0.26 8.73
CA LEU A 186 -4.21 0.77 8.43
C LEU A 186 -4.86 0.00 7.27
N THR A 187 -4.08 -0.48 6.29
CA THR A 187 -4.59 -1.33 5.21
C THR A 187 -5.10 -2.67 5.75
N GLU A 188 -4.41 -3.26 6.72
CA GLU A 188 -4.86 -4.47 7.40
C GLU A 188 -6.13 -4.22 8.22
N LEU A 189 -6.26 -3.05 8.86
CA LEU A 189 -7.47 -2.66 9.58
C LEU A 189 -8.65 -2.47 8.62
N MET A 190 -8.44 -1.91 7.43
CA MET A 190 -9.47 -1.85 6.38
C MET A 190 -9.95 -3.26 6.01
N GLU A 191 -9.06 -4.24 5.88
CA GLU A 191 -9.46 -5.63 5.64
C GLU A 191 -10.25 -6.24 6.79
N LYS A 192 -9.91 -5.91 8.04
CA LYS A 192 -10.69 -6.35 9.21
C LYS A 192 -12.10 -5.74 9.23
N LEU A 193 -12.26 -4.48 8.83
CA LEU A 193 -13.59 -3.88 8.68
C LEU A 193 -14.45 -4.68 7.70
N LEU A 194 -13.90 -5.14 6.58
CA LEU A 194 -14.63 -5.98 5.64
C LEU A 194 -15.01 -7.35 6.25
N GLN A 195 -14.15 -7.94 7.06
CA GLN A 195 -14.40 -9.24 7.70
C GLN A 195 -15.48 -9.14 8.79
N ASN A 196 -15.50 -8.03 9.54
CA ASN A 196 -16.40 -7.83 10.67
C ASN A 196 -17.71 -7.10 10.30
N ASN A 197 -17.95 -6.80 9.02
CA ASN A 197 -19.04 -5.93 8.56
C ASN A 197 -19.00 -4.51 9.14
N ALA A 198 -17.79 -3.98 9.35
CA ALA A 198 -17.47 -2.61 9.76
C ALA A 198 -18.34 -2.06 10.90
N PRO A 199 -18.32 -2.67 12.10
CA PRO A 199 -18.98 -2.12 13.27
C PRO A 199 -18.57 -0.66 13.51
N VAL A 200 -19.47 0.14 14.10
CA VAL A 200 -19.21 1.57 14.34
C VAL A 200 -17.98 1.74 15.22
N GLU A 201 -17.82 0.90 16.23
CA GLU A 201 -16.70 0.92 17.17
C GLU A 201 -15.35 0.64 16.50
N ASP A 202 -15.33 -0.29 15.53
CA ASP A 202 -14.12 -0.60 14.76
C ASP A 202 -13.74 0.59 13.85
N GLN A 203 -14.73 1.26 13.25
CA GLN A 203 -14.50 2.47 12.45
C GLN A 203 -14.00 3.64 13.30
N GLU A 204 -14.59 3.88 14.47
CA GLU A 204 -14.15 4.91 15.41
C GLU A 204 -12.72 4.66 15.92
N SER A 205 -12.40 3.40 16.25
CA SER A 205 -11.05 2.99 16.65
C SER A 205 -10.03 3.24 15.53
N MET A 206 -10.42 2.96 14.28
CA MET A 206 -9.58 3.23 13.11
C MET A 206 -9.39 4.74 12.88
N ILE A 207 -10.42 5.56 13.06
CA ILE A 207 -10.33 7.03 12.99
C ILE A 207 -9.31 7.56 14.01
N GLU A 208 -9.32 7.05 15.24
CA GLU A 208 -8.36 7.49 16.26
C GLU A 208 -6.92 7.10 15.89
N ALA A 209 -6.71 5.87 15.39
CA ALA A 209 -5.42 5.45 14.87
C ALA A 209 -4.93 6.34 13.71
N ILE A 210 -5.84 6.74 12.81
CA ILE A 210 -5.55 7.69 11.72
C ILE A 210 -5.11 9.03 12.28
N LYS A 211 -5.83 9.60 13.25
CA LYS A 211 -5.49 10.91 13.86
C LYS A 211 -4.11 10.89 14.52
N VAL A 212 -3.78 9.82 15.24
CA VAL A 212 -2.45 9.63 15.84
C VAL A 212 -1.37 9.61 14.76
N LEU A 213 -1.58 8.88 13.67
CA LEU A 213 -0.61 8.81 12.58
C LEU A 213 -0.47 10.14 11.83
N LYS A 214 -1.57 10.87 11.58
CA LYS A 214 -1.55 12.21 10.99
C LYS A 214 -0.66 13.14 11.80
N LYS A 215 -0.83 13.15 13.13
CA LYS A 215 0.00 13.94 14.04
C LYS A 215 1.49 13.58 13.92
N LYS A 216 1.84 12.29 13.95
CA LYS A 216 3.23 11.82 13.78
C LYS A 216 3.84 12.25 12.43
N LEU A 217 3.05 12.21 11.36
CA LEU A 217 3.49 12.64 10.03
C LEU A 217 3.70 14.15 9.96
N GLN A 218 2.92 14.94 10.69
CA GLN A 218 3.03 16.40 10.73
C GLN A 218 4.17 16.90 11.64
N GLU A 219 4.50 16.17 12.71
CA GLU A 219 5.51 16.53 13.72
C GLU A 219 6.97 16.39 13.26
N ASN A 220 7.23 16.09 11.98
CA ASN A 220 8.58 16.06 11.39
C ASN A 220 8.60 16.67 9.98
#